data_AF-A0A960EIG6-F1
#
_entry.id   AF-A0A960EIG6-F1
#
_cell.length_a   1.000
_cell.length_b   1.000
_cell.length_c   1.000
_cell.angle_alpha   90.00
_cell.angle_beta   90.00
_cell.angle_gamma   90.00
#
_symmetry.space_group_name_H-M   'P 1'
#
loop_
_entity.id
_entity.type
_entity.pdbx_description
1 polymer ?
#
loop_
_entity_poly.entity_id
_entity_poly.type
_entity_poly.pdbx_seq_one_letter_code
_entity_poly.pdbx_strand_id
1 'polypeptide(L)'
;RTDLVAIPMRDGHARVVAVGPDFASSPAVDPTDAGRVAWISWDHPRMPWDGTELHLATGAVGPGEHASHRVVAGGPDESIVQPG
;
A
#
# COMPACT_ATOMS: atom_id res chain seq x y z
N ARG A 1 13.03 -3.84 4.69
CA ARG A 1 11.82 -3.50 5.47
C ARG A 1 11.55 -2.00 5.44
N THR A 2 10.41 -1.64 4.85
CA THR A 2 9.98 -0.28 4.49
C THR A 2 8.57 -0.07 5.06
N ASP A 3 8.25 1.16 5.45
CA ASP A 3 6.91 1.53 5.92
C ASP A 3 6.25 2.49 4.94
N LEU A 4 4.97 2.25 4.63
CA LEU A 4 4.16 3.13 3.79
C LEU A 4 3.31 4.04 4.66
N VAL A 5 3.41 5.35 4.43
CA VAL A 5 2.74 6.37 5.24
C VAL A 5 1.98 7.34 4.33
N ALA A 6 0.74 7.65 4.69
CA ALA A 6 -0.08 8.68 4.05
C ALA A 6 -0.12 9.93 4.92
N ILE A 7 0.04 11.10 4.32
CA ILE A 7 -0.08 12.40 4.99
C ILE A 7 -1.26 13.14 4.33
N PRO A 8 -2.44 13.22 4.98
CA PRO A 8 -3.55 13.96 4.43
C PRO A 8 -3.24 15.47 4.45
N MET A 9 -3.58 16.17 3.37
CA MET A 9 -3.25 17.59 3.23
C MET A 9 -4.04 18.51 4.18
N ARG A 10 -5.13 18.03 4.76
CA ARG A 10 -6.02 18.83 5.62
C ARG A 10 -5.52 18.98 7.05
N ASP A 11 -4.93 17.93 7.60
CA ASP A 11 -4.54 17.84 9.01
C ASP A 11 -3.04 17.61 9.19
N GLY A 12 -2.31 17.21 8.14
CA GLY A 12 -0.84 17.12 8.14
C GLY A 12 -0.27 16.01 9.02
N HIS A 13 -1.13 15.20 9.64
CA HIS A 13 -0.72 14.11 10.50
C HIS A 13 -0.42 12.86 9.67
N ALA A 14 0.81 12.36 9.79
CA ALA A 14 1.23 11.12 9.17
C ALA A 14 0.43 9.93 9.72
N ARG A 15 -0.01 9.05 8.82
CA ARG A 15 -0.80 7.86 9.09
C ARG A 15 -0.16 6.64 8.44
N VAL A 16 0.06 5.58 9.22
CA VAL A 16 0.74 4.38 8.71
C VAL A 16 -0.24 3.50 7.94
N VAL A 17 0.03 3.29 6.66
CA VAL A 17 -0.83 2.51 5.75
C VAL A 17 -0.40 1.04 5.71
N ALA A 18 0.90 0.79 5.71
CA ALA A 18 1.47 -0.56 5.73
C ALA A 18 2.80 -0.56 6.47
N VAL A 19 3.05 -1.63 7.22
CA VAL A 19 4.32 -1.86 7.91
C VAL A 19 4.92 -3.15 7.39
N GLY A 20 6.16 -3.07 6.97
CA GLY A 20 6.97 -4.26 6.84
C GLY A 20 7.15 -4.97 5.50
N PRO A 21 6.69 -4.49 4.32
CA PRO A 21 7.21 -5.02 3.06
C PRO A 21 8.70 -4.65 2.90
N ASP A 22 9.47 -5.44 2.18
CA ASP A 22 10.84 -5.02 1.82
C ASP A 22 10.81 -3.85 0.85
N PHE A 23 9.90 -3.90 -0.13
CA PHE A 23 9.73 -2.85 -1.13
C PHE A 23 8.24 -2.54 -1.33
N ALA A 24 7.95 -1.25 -1.53
CA ALA A 24 6.61 -0.76 -1.86
C ALA A 24 6.71 0.32 -2.95
N SER A 25 5.73 0.37 -3.85
CA SER A 25 5.69 1.30 -4.97
C SER A 25 4.25 1.66 -5.37
N SER A 26 4.13 2.66 -6.24
CA SER A 26 2.90 3.09 -6.91
C SER A 26 1.71 3.32 -5.96
N PRO A 27 1.85 4.15 -4.90
CA PRO A 27 0.72 4.46 -4.04
C PRO A 27 -0.34 5.26 -4.81
N ALA A 28 -1.59 4.80 -4.76
CA ALA A 28 -2.75 5.46 -5.33
C ALA A 28 -3.82 5.65 -4.23
N VAL A 29 -4.38 6.85 -4.16
CA VAL A 29 -5.45 7.20 -3.21
C VAL A 29 -6.74 7.35 -3.99
N ASP A 30 -7.84 6.81 -3.47
CA ASP A 30 -9.15 7.01 -4.09
C ASP A 30 -9.56 8.51 -3.99
N PRO A 31 -9.90 9.16 -5.11
CA PRO A 31 -10.22 10.59 -5.14
C PRO A 31 -11.55 10.92 -4.46
N THR A 32 -12.44 9.95 -4.29
CA THR A 32 -13.77 10.10 -3.69
C THR A 32 -13.82 9.66 -2.24
N ASP A 33 -12.95 8.73 -1.83
CA ASP A 33 -12.83 8.21 -0.47
C ASP A 33 -11.36 8.18 -0.03
N ALA A 34 -10.89 9.26 0.61
CA ALA A 34 -9.52 9.37 1.11
C ALA A 34 -9.12 8.32 2.16
N GLY A 35 -10.06 7.48 2.61
CA GLY A 35 -9.80 6.31 3.44
C GLY A 35 -9.39 5.06 2.66
N ARG A 36 -9.31 5.12 1.33
CA ARG A 36 -8.87 4.01 0.48
C ARG A 36 -7.54 4.31 -0.18
N VAL A 37 -6.58 3.42 0.05
CA VAL A 37 -5.24 3.53 -0.52
C VAL A 37 -4.84 2.19 -1.10
N ALA A 38 -4.39 2.19 -2.34
CA ALA A 38 -3.82 1.04 -3.00
C ALA A 38 -2.31 1.22 -3.17
N TRP A 39 -1.53 0.15 -3.06
CA TRP A 39 -0.10 0.15 -3.36
C TRP A 39 0.34 -1.24 -3.80
N ILE A 40 1.51 -1.29 -4.44
CA ILE A 40 2.15 -2.53 -4.84
C ILE A 40 3.31 -2.81 -3.88
N SER A 41 3.44 -4.03 -3.38
CA SER A 41 4.63 -4.46 -2.63
C SER A 41 5.15 -5.81 -3.07
N TRP A 42 6.43 -6.04 -2.77
CA TRP A 42 7.11 -7.32 -2.95
C TRP A 42 8.20 -7.49 -1.89
N ASP A 43 8.53 -8.75 -1.60
CA ASP A 43 9.53 -9.13 -0.61
C ASP A 43 10.66 -9.92 -1.24
N HIS A 44 11.91 -9.65 -0.81
CA HIS A 44 13.06 -10.41 -1.28
C HIS A 44 12.91 -11.89 -0.85
N PRO A 45 13.22 -12.87 -1.71
CA PRO A 45 13.99 -12.81 -2.96
C PRO A 45 13.20 -12.51 -4.23
N ARG A 46 11.88 -12.27 -4.16
CA ARG A 46 11.07 -11.97 -5.35
C ARG A 46 11.41 -10.57 -5.85
N MET A 47 11.76 -10.44 -7.11
CA MET A 47 11.91 -9.14 -7.78
C MET A 47 10.54 -8.71 -8.35
N PRO A 48 10.31 -7.42 -8.64
CA PRO A 48 8.99 -6.95 -9.05
C PRO A 48 8.51 -7.54 -10.40
N TRP A 49 9.41 -8.13 -11.19
CA TRP A 49 9.07 -8.88 -12.40
C TRP A 49 8.75 -10.36 -12.15
N ASP A 50 9.12 -10.91 -10.99
CA ASP A 50 8.79 -12.29 -10.60
C ASP A 50 7.37 -12.36 -10.04
N GLY A 51 7.04 -11.43 -9.14
CA GLY A 51 5.70 -11.36 -8.56
C GLY A 51 5.55 -10.16 -7.64
N THR A 52 4.42 -9.46 -7.75
CA THR A 52 4.05 -8.36 -6.87
C THR A 52 2.65 -8.56 -6.33
N GLU A 53 2.39 -8.00 -5.17
CA GLU A 53 1.08 -8.03 -4.53
C GLU A 53 0.49 -6.63 -4.56
N LEU A 54 -0.73 -6.49 -5.07
CA LEU A 54 -1.51 -5.26 -5.01
C LEU A 54 -2.33 -5.29 -3.74
N HIS A 55 -2.05 -4.35 -2.84
CA HIS A 55 -2.75 -4.20 -1.58
C HIS A 55 -3.77 -3.07 -1.68
N LEU A 56 -4.89 -3.23 -1.00
CA LEU A 56 -5.88 -2.18 -0.77
C LEU A 56 -6.13 -2.06 0.73
N ALA A 57 -5.81 -0.89 1.28
CA ALA A 57 -6.24 -0.46 2.60
C ALA A 57 -7.60 0.20 2.52
N THR A 58 -8.48 -0.10 3.46
CA THR A 58 -9.75 0.60 3.63
C THR A 58 -9.92 1.02 5.09
N GLY A 59 -10.17 2.29 5.33
CA GLY A 59 -10.47 2.84 6.63
C GLY A 59 -9.63 4.07 6.96
N ALA A 60 -10.18 4.95 7.80
CA ALA A 60 -9.44 6.09 8.33
C ALA A 60 -8.44 5.58 9.37
N VAL A 61 -7.16 5.73 9.07
CA VAL A 61 -6.08 5.45 10.03
C VAL A 61 -6.00 6.60 11.04
N GLY A 62 -6.23 6.31 12.32
CA GLY A 62 -5.95 7.26 13.40
C GLY A 62 -4.44 7.50 13.57
N PRO A 63 -4.02 8.56 14.26
CA PRO A 63 -2.61 8.79 14.57
C PRO A 63 -2.01 7.59 15.32
N GLY A 64 -0.97 6.96 14.76
CA GLY A 64 -0.29 5.80 15.36
C GLY A 64 -0.99 4.45 15.16
N GLU A 65 -2.09 4.40 14.40
CA GLU A 65 -2.75 3.16 14.00
C GLU A 65 -2.25 2.71 12.62
N HIS A 66 -2.48 1.44 12.28
CA HIS A 66 -2.13 0.86 10.97
C HIS A 66 -3.44 0.58 10.23
N ALA A 67 -3.52 0.92 8.94
CA ALA A 67 -4.68 0.51 8.15
C ALA A 67 -4.79 -1.01 8.09
N SER A 68 -6.00 -1.55 8.29
CA SER A 68 -6.27 -2.90 7.82
C SER A 68 -6.26 -2.90 6.30
N HIS A 69 -5.49 -3.82 5.72
CA HIS A 69 -5.35 -3.93 4.28
C HIS A 69 -5.42 -5.39 3.83
N ARG A 70 -5.78 -5.60 2.56
CA ARG A 70 -5.85 -6.92 1.95
C ARG A 70 -5.18 -6.90 0.58
N VAL A 71 -4.64 -8.03 0.17
CA VAL A 71 -4.21 -8.24 -1.22
C VAL A 71 -5.46 -8.39 -2.08
N VAL A 72 -5.57 -7.60 -3.13
CA VAL A 72 -6.72 -7.59 -4.06
C VAL A 72 -6.39 -8.19 -5.42
N ALA A 73 -5.10 -8.22 -5.80
CA ALA A 73 -4.61 -8.85 -7.01
C ALA A 73 -3.10 -9.14 -6.88
N GLY A 74 -2.56 -9.99 -7.76
CA GLY A 74 -1.14 -10.33 -7.77
C GLY A 74 -0.85 -11.62 -7.01
N GLY A 75 0.44 -11.93 -6.89
CA GLY A 75 0.90 -13.17 -6.27
C GLY A 75 2.35 -13.49 -6.61
N PRO A 76 2.84 -14.68 -6.22
CA PRO A 76 4.23 -15.08 -6.44
C PRO A 76 4.61 -15.24 -7.93
N ASP A 77 3.62 -15.42 -8.81
CA ASP A 77 3.82 -15.63 -10.26
C ASP A 77 3.16 -14.53 -11.11
N GLU A 78 2.66 -13.45 -10.50
CA GLU A 78 1.93 -12.38 -11.17
C GLU A 78 2.58 -11.02 -10.91
N SER A 79 3.09 -10.39 -11.97
CA SER A 79 3.71 -9.07 -11.90
C SER A 79 2.69 -7.97 -12.25
N ILE A 80 2.23 -7.28 -11.21
CA ILE A 80 1.42 -6.06 -11.33
C ILE A 80 2.35 -4.85 -11.33
N VAL A 81 2.20 -4.00 -12.35
CA VAL A 81 3.11 -2.87 -12.62
C VAL A 81 2.53 -1.51 -12.24
N GLN A 82 1.19 -1.38 -12.15
CA GLN A 82 0.53 -0.15 -11.68
C GLN A 82 -0.92 -0.41 -11.23
N PRO A 83 -1.40 0.23 -10.15
CA PRO A 83 -2.83 0.40 -9.91
C PRO A 83 -3.37 1.47 -10.87
N GLY A 84 -4.40 1.11 -11.65
CA GLY A 84 -5.10 2.00 -12.58
C GLY A 84 -6.19 2.82 -11.92
#